data_AF-A0A920H0K7-F1
#
_entry.id   AF-A0A920H0K7-F1
#
_cell.length_a   1.000
_cell.length_b   1.000
_cell.length_c   1.000
_cell.angle_alpha   90.00
_cell.angle_beta   90.00
_cell.angle_gamma   90.00
#
_symmetry.space_group_name_H-M   'P 1'
#
loop_
_entity.id
_entity.type
_entity.pdbx_description
1 polymer ?
#
loop_
_entity_poly.entity_id
_entity_poly.type
_entity_poly.pdbx_seq_one_letter_code
_entity_poly.pdbx_strand_id
1 'polypeptide(L)'
;MLISTVKKIFGTRNDRELKRMRKVVARINALEEAMQALDDNALRAKTDEFRSRLSEGEKLDQLLPEAFAVVREAGVRALGMRHFDVQLIGGMTLHDGKIAEMRTGEGKTLVATLPAYLNALPDHSVHLVTVNDYLAGRDAAWMGPLYEFLGLTVGVVRSGQSAEEKKAAYGCDVVYGTNNEFGFDYLRDNMAFSMADKSQGKLAFAIVDEVDSILIDEARTPLIISGAVEDSSELYKAINRLIPKLTPEVEEQEGDFTGR
;
A
#
# COMPACT_ATOMS: atom_id res chain seq x y z
N MET A 1 -37.87 20.81 0.09
CA MET A 1 -38.69 19.64 -0.33
C MET A 1 -38.45 19.18 -1.76
N LEU A 2 -37.98 20.01 -2.72
CA LEU A 2 -37.66 19.53 -4.08
C LEU A 2 -36.39 18.64 -4.17
N ILE A 3 -35.34 18.93 -3.40
CA ILE A 3 -34.06 18.19 -3.44
C ILE A 3 -34.20 16.74 -2.90
N SER A 4 -35.04 16.53 -1.89
CA SER A 4 -35.29 15.21 -1.30
C SER A 4 -36.06 14.28 -2.26
N THR A 5 -36.91 14.84 -3.13
CA THR A 5 -37.74 14.08 -4.07
C THR A 5 -36.96 13.66 -5.31
N VAL A 6 -36.04 14.50 -5.80
CA VAL A 6 -35.14 14.16 -6.92
C VAL A 6 -34.12 13.08 -6.54
N LYS A 7 -33.58 13.11 -5.30
CA LYS A 7 -32.72 12.03 -4.76
C LYS A 7 -33.43 10.67 -4.68
N LYS A 8 -34.72 10.64 -4.34
CA LYS A 8 -35.52 9.40 -4.28
C LYS A 8 -35.79 8.78 -5.66
N ILE A 9 -35.84 9.58 -6.73
CA ILE A 9 -36.18 9.10 -8.08
C ILE A 9 -34.93 8.66 -8.87
N PHE A 10 -33.79 9.35 -8.72
CA PHE A 10 -32.56 9.03 -9.46
C PHE A 10 -31.49 8.27 -8.66
N GLY A 11 -31.70 8.09 -7.35
CA GLY A 11 -30.70 7.54 -6.43
C GLY A 11 -29.52 8.49 -6.22
N THR A 12 -28.75 8.22 -5.18
CA THR A 12 -27.47 8.91 -4.94
C THR A 12 -26.38 8.38 -5.86
N ARG A 13 -25.23 9.08 -5.91
CA ARG A 13 -24.02 8.54 -6.57
C ARG A 13 -23.62 7.19 -5.97
N ASN A 14 -23.75 7.04 -4.64
CA ASN A 14 -23.44 5.81 -3.93
C ASN A 14 -24.41 4.69 -4.29
N ASP A 15 -25.72 4.97 -4.42
CA ASP A 15 -26.69 3.95 -4.83
C ASP A 15 -26.39 3.40 -6.23
N ARG A 16 -25.98 4.28 -7.15
CA ARG A 16 -25.57 3.88 -8.51
C ARG A 16 -24.30 3.04 -8.49
N GLU A 17 -23.35 3.40 -7.64
CA GLU A 17 -22.10 2.68 -7.49
C GLU A 17 -22.30 1.29 -6.88
N LEU A 18 -23.07 1.19 -5.80
CA LEU A 18 -23.45 -0.08 -5.20
C LEU A 18 -24.22 -0.96 -6.19
N LYS A 19 -25.08 -0.38 -7.03
CA LYS A 19 -25.77 -1.12 -8.09
C LYS A 19 -24.80 -1.64 -9.16
N ARG A 20 -23.75 -0.88 -9.52
CA ARG A 20 -22.66 -1.33 -10.41
C ARG A 20 -21.93 -2.51 -9.78
N MET A 21 -21.48 -2.37 -8.53
CA MET A 21 -20.74 -3.41 -7.81
C MET A 21 -21.57 -4.68 -7.60
N ARG A 22 -22.87 -4.59 -7.30
CA ARG A 22 -23.76 -5.76 -7.19
C ARG A 22 -23.81 -6.60 -8.47
N LYS A 23 -23.70 -5.98 -9.65
CA LYS A 23 -23.59 -6.74 -10.91
C LYS A 23 -22.28 -7.52 -11.00
N VAL A 24 -21.20 -6.94 -10.48
CA VAL A 24 -19.90 -7.61 -10.42
C VAL A 24 -19.92 -8.74 -9.38
N VAL A 25 -20.54 -8.53 -8.21
CA VAL A 25 -20.81 -9.60 -7.23
C VAL A 25 -21.54 -10.77 -7.87
N ALA A 26 -22.59 -10.52 -8.66
CA ALA A 26 -23.31 -11.59 -9.35
C ALA A 26 -22.39 -12.37 -10.32
N ARG A 27 -21.47 -11.70 -11.01
CA ARG A 27 -20.45 -12.34 -11.87
C ARG A 27 -19.48 -13.19 -11.05
N ILE A 28 -18.99 -12.68 -9.91
CA ILE A 28 -18.09 -13.41 -9.01
C ILE A 28 -18.81 -14.66 -8.47
N ASN A 29 -20.06 -14.53 -8.01
CA ASN A 29 -20.85 -15.64 -7.49
C ASN A 29 -21.11 -16.71 -8.56
N ALA A 30 -21.30 -16.32 -9.82
CA ALA A 30 -21.49 -17.26 -10.92
C ALA A 30 -20.23 -18.09 -11.24
N LEU A 31 -19.04 -17.65 -10.82
CA LEU A 31 -17.78 -18.39 -10.99
C LEU A 31 -17.51 -19.39 -9.87
N GLU A 32 -18.31 -19.38 -8.80
CA GLU A 32 -18.04 -20.16 -7.59
C GLU A 32 -18.00 -21.67 -7.86
N GLU A 33 -18.98 -22.22 -8.59
CA GLU A 33 -19.02 -23.65 -8.94
C GLU A 33 -17.78 -24.07 -9.75
N ALA A 34 -17.33 -23.21 -10.67
CA ALA A 34 -16.13 -23.46 -11.46
C ALA A 34 -14.86 -23.44 -10.60
N MET A 35 -14.75 -22.53 -9.62
CA MET A 35 -13.59 -22.49 -8.71
C MET A 35 -13.58 -23.67 -7.74
N GLN A 36 -14.76 -24.09 -7.23
CA GLN A 36 -14.89 -25.27 -6.37
C GLN A 36 -14.51 -26.56 -7.09
N ALA A 37 -14.76 -26.66 -8.39
CA ALA A 37 -14.41 -27.82 -9.20
C ALA A 37 -12.89 -27.96 -9.46
N LEU A 38 -12.09 -26.90 -9.26
CA LEU A 38 -10.64 -26.96 -9.41
C LEU A 38 -10.00 -27.69 -8.22
N ASP A 39 -8.95 -28.47 -8.46
CA ASP A 39 -8.07 -28.91 -7.39
C ASP A 39 -7.16 -27.76 -6.91
N ASP A 40 -6.42 -27.98 -5.82
CA ASP A 40 -5.59 -26.94 -5.20
C ASP A 40 -4.48 -26.43 -6.14
N ASN A 41 -3.91 -27.33 -6.95
CA ASN A 41 -2.85 -26.96 -7.90
C ASN A 41 -3.41 -26.10 -9.04
N ALA A 42 -4.58 -26.46 -9.57
CA ALA A 42 -5.25 -25.71 -10.62
C ALA A 42 -5.74 -24.34 -10.12
N LEU A 43 -6.21 -24.26 -8.87
CA LEU A 43 -6.60 -23.00 -8.26
C LEU A 43 -5.38 -22.09 -8.00
N ARG A 44 -4.26 -22.64 -7.53
CA ARG A 44 -3.00 -21.91 -7.41
C ARG A 44 -2.47 -21.43 -8.77
N ALA A 45 -2.56 -22.27 -9.81
CA ALA A 45 -2.11 -21.95 -11.17
C ALA A 45 -2.87 -20.77 -11.80
N LYS A 46 -4.04 -20.37 -11.26
CA LYS A 46 -4.73 -19.15 -11.68
C LYS A 46 -3.88 -17.89 -11.48
N THR A 47 -3.01 -17.86 -10.47
CA THR A 47 -2.08 -16.74 -10.28
C THR A 47 -1.16 -16.55 -11.49
N ASP A 48 -0.57 -17.63 -12.00
CA ASP A 48 0.32 -17.57 -13.18
C ASP A 48 -0.47 -17.26 -14.46
N GLU A 49 -1.68 -17.82 -14.60
CA GLU A 49 -2.59 -17.49 -15.70
C GLU A 49 -2.91 -15.99 -15.74
N PHE A 50 -3.26 -15.39 -14.60
CA PHE A 50 -3.57 -13.97 -14.50
C PHE A 50 -2.34 -13.10 -14.78
N ARG A 51 -1.16 -13.48 -14.27
CA ARG A 51 0.11 -12.80 -14.58
C ARG A 51 0.41 -12.83 -16.09
N SER A 52 0.20 -13.97 -16.75
CA SER A 52 0.35 -14.08 -18.22
C SER A 52 -0.61 -13.14 -18.94
N ARG A 53 -1.90 -13.17 -18.59
CA ARG A 53 -2.94 -12.32 -19.20
C ARG A 53 -2.66 -10.83 -19.04
N LEU A 54 -2.13 -10.40 -17.89
CA LEU A 54 -1.66 -9.03 -17.69
C LEU A 54 -0.49 -8.69 -18.61
N SER A 55 0.48 -9.59 -18.76
CA SER A 55 1.61 -9.39 -19.67
C SER A 55 1.20 -9.30 -21.15
N GLU A 56 0.09 -9.95 -21.51
CA GLU A 56 -0.54 -9.91 -22.83
C GLU A 56 -1.41 -8.66 -23.06
N GLY A 57 -1.59 -7.82 -22.05
CA GLY A 57 -2.25 -6.52 -22.15
C GLY A 57 -3.69 -6.48 -21.63
N GLU A 58 -4.18 -7.54 -20.99
CA GLU A 58 -5.45 -7.48 -20.25
C GLU A 58 -5.33 -6.50 -19.07
N LYS A 59 -6.40 -5.75 -18.80
CA LYS A 59 -6.42 -4.78 -17.71
C LYS A 59 -6.78 -5.45 -16.39
N LEU A 60 -6.22 -4.93 -15.30
CA LEU A 60 -6.45 -5.43 -13.95
C LEU A 60 -7.94 -5.51 -13.59
N ASP A 61 -8.73 -4.48 -13.93
CA ASP A 61 -10.17 -4.43 -13.69
C ASP A 61 -10.96 -5.54 -14.43
N GLN A 62 -10.42 -6.07 -15.53
CA GLN A 62 -11.06 -7.15 -16.29
C GLN A 62 -10.89 -8.50 -15.56
N LEU A 63 -9.76 -8.69 -14.90
CA LEU A 63 -9.46 -9.88 -14.08
C LEU A 63 -10.20 -9.90 -12.75
N LEU A 64 -10.63 -8.73 -12.24
CA LEU A 64 -11.20 -8.59 -10.91
C LEU A 64 -12.26 -9.66 -10.57
N PRO A 65 -13.26 -9.97 -11.41
CA PRO A 65 -14.26 -10.97 -11.05
C PRO A 65 -13.69 -12.38 -10.86
N GLU A 66 -12.73 -12.77 -11.70
CA GLU A 66 -12.08 -14.07 -11.64
C GLU A 66 -11.11 -14.14 -10.47
N ALA A 67 -10.27 -13.11 -10.29
CA ALA A 67 -9.34 -13.00 -9.17
C ALA A 67 -10.06 -13.02 -7.82
N PHE A 68 -11.19 -12.32 -7.69
CA PHE A 68 -11.97 -12.32 -6.45
C PHE A 68 -12.64 -13.67 -6.19
N ALA A 69 -13.07 -14.39 -7.24
CA ALA A 69 -13.59 -15.74 -7.09
C ALA A 69 -12.50 -16.72 -6.61
N VAL A 70 -11.29 -16.61 -7.16
CA VAL A 70 -10.11 -17.39 -6.75
C VAL A 70 -9.74 -17.11 -5.29
N VAL A 71 -9.67 -15.84 -4.89
CA VAL A 71 -9.37 -15.45 -3.50
C VAL A 71 -10.45 -15.93 -2.54
N ARG A 72 -11.73 -15.86 -2.92
CA ARG A 72 -12.82 -16.38 -2.09
C ARG A 72 -12.66 -17.88 -1.86
N GLU A 73 -12.42 -18.65 -2.92
CA GLU A 73 -12.25 -20.10 -2.82
C GLU A 73 -10.99 -20.46 -2.00
N ALA A 74 -9.89 -19.73 -2.19
CA ALA A 74 -8.69 -19.87 -1.36
C ALA A 74 -8.97 -19.55 0.12
N GLY A 75 -9.81 -18.56 0.41
CA GLY A 75 -10.26 -18.27 1.77
C GLY A 75 -11.04 -19.42 2.41
N VAL A 76 -11.88 -20.12 1.63
CA VAL A 76 -12.56 -21.33 2.09
C VAL A 76 -11.57 -22.45 2.39
N ARG A 77 -10.64 -22.72 1.46
CA ARG A 77 -9.70 -23.86 1.58
C ARG A 77 -8.63 -23.64 2.65
N ALA A 78 -8.02 -22.47 2.70
CA ALA A 78 -6.91 -22.18 3.59
C ALA A 78 -7.37 -21.74 4.99
N LEU A 79 -8.50 -21.03 5.08
CA LEU A 79 -8.94 -20.38 6.33
C LEU A 79 -10.31 -20.84 6.82
N GLY A 80 -11.06 -21.64 6.04
CA GLY A 80 -12.45 -21.99 6.36
C GLY A 80 -13.41 -20.79 6.28
N MET A 81 -13.04 -19.71 5.60
CA MET A 81 -13.78 -18.45 5.55
C MET A 81 -14.19 -18.09 4.12
N ARG A 82 -15.49 -18.12 3.84
CA ARG A 82 -16.06 -17.67 2.56
C ARG A 82 -16.40 -16.19 2.63
N HIS A 83 -15.88 -15.37 1.70
CA HIS A 83 -16.27 -13.95 1.64
C HIS A 83 -17.76 -13.77 1.35
N PHE A 84 -18.43 -12.93 2.15
CA PHE A 84 -19.79 -12.47 1.90
C PHE A 84 -19.85 -11.45 0.75
N ASP A 85 -21.03 -11.26 0.18
CA ASP A 85 -21.24 -10.31 -0.92
C ASP A 85 -20.89 -8.86 -0.54
N VAL A 86 -21.15 -8.47 0.72
CA VAL A 86 -20.76 -7.15 1.24
C VAL A 86 -19.24 -7.01 1.35
N GLN A 87 -18.52 -8.10 1.60
CA GLN A 87 -17.06 -8.11 1.65
C GLN A 87 -16.46 -7.99 0.25
N LEU A 88 -17.08 -8.60 -0.77
CA LEU A 88 -16.69 -8.36 -2.16
C LEU A 88 -16.87 -6.90 -2.58
N ILE A 89 -17.96 -6.26 -2.13
CA ILE A 89 -18.18 -4.81 -2.34
C ILE A 89 -17.09 -4.00 -1.64
N GLY A 90 -16.72 -4.35 -0.41
CA GLY A 90 -15.61 -3.73 0.31
C GLY A 90 -14.30 -3.86 -0.47
N GLY A 91 -13.96 -5.06 -0.95
CA GLY A 91 -12.75 -5.31 -1.74
C GLY A 91 -12.70 -4.50 -3.04
N MET A 92 -13.82 -4.42 -3.77
CA MET A 92 -13.93 -3.57 -4.96
C MET A 92 -13.79 -2.08 -4.63
N THR A 93 -14.33 -1.65 -3.50
CA THR A 93 -14.24 -0.26 -3.05
C THR A 93 -12.78 0.11 -2.73
N LEU A 94 -12.04 -0.78 -2.07
CA LEU A 94 -10.62 -0.60 -1.78
C LEU A 94 -9.79 -0.59 -3.07
N HIS A 95 -10.03 -1.53 -3.99
CA HIS A 95 -9.36 -1.57 -5.28
C HIS A 95 -9.58 -0.29 -6.11
N ASP A 96 -10.79 0.27 -6.06
CA ASP A 96 -11.12 1.56 -6.68
C ASP A 96 -10.42 2.78 -6.02
N GLY A 97 -9.57 2.57 -5.00
CA GLY A 97 -8.87 3.63 -4.27
C GLY A 97 -9.78 4.45 -3.34
N LYS A 98 -10.88 3.85 -2.85
CA LYS A 98 -11.87 4.50 -1.98
C LYS A 98 -11.86 3.90 -0.58
N ILE A 99 -12.49 4.60 0.36
CA ILE A 99 -12.70 4.13 1.73
C ILE A 99 -13.91 3.19 1.77
N ALA A 100 -13.68 1.95 2.20
CA ALA A 100 -14.75 0.99 2.48
C ALA A 100 -15.21 1.12 3.95
N GLU A 101 -16.28 1.88 4.19
CA GLU A 101 -16.87 1.99 5.52
C GLU A 101 -17.63 0.69 5.86
N MET A 102 -17.08 -0.08 6.79
CA MET A 102 -17.64 -1.36 7.25
C MET A 102 -17.66 -1.37 8.78
N ARG A 103 -18.73 -1.93 9.37
CA ARG A 103 -18.84 -2.04 10.83
C ARG A 103 -17.79 -3.02 11.38
N THR A 104 -17.41 -2.83 12.63
CA THR A 104 -16.59 -3.80 13.35
C THR A 104 -17.25 -5.18 13.32
N GLY A 105 -16.47 -6.21 13.04
CA GLY A 105 -16.98 -7.59 12.90
C GLY A 105 -17.40 -7.98 11.49
N GLU A 106 -17.47 -7.06 10.53
CA GLU A 106 -17.76 -7.38 9.11
C GLU A 106 -16.56 -8.03 8.38
N GLY A 107 -15.44 -8.26 9.07
CA GLY A 107 -14.28 -8.97 8.53
C GLY A 107 -13.36 -8.11 7.64
N LYS A 108 -13.07 -6.85 8.02
CA LYS A 108 -12.16 -5.94 7.29
C LYS A 108 -10.82 -6.60 6.90
N THR A 109 -10.22 -7.37 7.81
CA THR A 109 -8.97 -8.09 7.58
C THR A 109 -9.07 -9.08 6.41
N LEU A 110 -10.17 -9.84 6.36
CA LEU A 110 -10.45 -10.78 5.25
C LEU A 110 -10.81 -10.04 3.96
N VAL A 111 -11.49 -8.88 4.04
CA VAL A 111 -11.80 -8.05 2.88
C VAL A 111 -10.55 -7.57 2.18
N ALA A 112 -9.51 -7.20 2.94
CA ALA A 112 -8.26 -6.67 2.40
C ALA A 112 -7.51 -7.67 1.49
N THR A 113 -7.73 -8.98 1.66
CA THR A 113 -7.06 -10.01 0.84
C THR A 113 -7.48 -9.97 -0.64
N LEU A 114 -8.71 -9.57 -0.92
CA LEU A 114 -9.25 -9.45 -2.28
C LEU A 114 -8.47 -8.42 -3.12
N PRO A 115 -8.42 -7.11 -2.74
CA PRO A 115 -7.66 -6.12 -3.48
C PRO A 115 -6.14 -6.31 -3.31
N ALA A 116 -5.65 -6.87 -2.20
CA ALA A 116 -4.21 -7.13 -2.04
C ALA A 116 -3.72 -8.18 -3.05
N TYR A 117 -4.42 -9.31 -3.18
CA TYR A 117 -4.10 -10.32 -4.19
C TYR A 117 -4.15 -9.73 -5.61
N LEU A 118 -5.27 -9.07 -5.97
CA LEU A 118 -5.45 -8.50 -7.30
C LEU A 118 -4.33 -7.51 -7.64
N ASN A 119 -4.05 -6.54 -6.76
CA ASN A 119 -3.05 -5.50 -7.03
C ASN A 119 -1.60 -5.99 -6.93
N ALA A 120 -1.35 -7.19 -6.39
CA ALA A 120 -0.03 -7.82 -6.39
C ALA A 120 0.29 -8.57 -7.70
N LEU A 121 -0.72 -8.88 -8.53
CA LEU A 121 -0.53 -9.61 -9.79
C LEU A 121 0.41 -8.91 -10.79
N PRO A 122 0.44 -7.57 -10.93
CA PRO A 122 1.39 -6.86 -11.79
C PRO A 122 2.87 -6.87 -11.32
N ASP A 123 3.24 -7.76 -10.40
CA ASP A 123 4.57 -7.86 -9.79
C ASP A 123 4.99 -6.58 -9.06
N HIS A 124 4.05 -6.07 -8.26
CA HIS A 124 4.24 -4.90 -7.42
C HIS A 124 3.78 -5.21 -6.00
N SER A 125 4.59 -4.87 -5.00
CA SER A 125 4.24 -5.08 -3.61
C SER A 125 3.03 -4.24 -3.19
N VAL A 126 2.10 -4.86 -2.45
CA VAL A 126 0.97 -4.18 -1.80
C VAL A 126 1.28 -3.97 -0.33
N HIS A 127 1.18 -2.73 0.14
CA HIS A 127 1.42 -2.40 1.55
C HIS A 127 0.10 -2.40 2.34
N LEU A 128 0.01 -3.25 3.36
CA LEU A 128 -1.09 -3.29 4.33
C LEU A 128 -0.66 -2.57 5.60
N VAL A 129 -1.21 -1.38 5.81
CA VAL A 129 -0.86 -0.50 6.92
C VAL A 129 -1.84 -0.72 8.06
N THR A 130 -1.33 -1.04 9.23
CA THR A 130 -2.10 -1.19 10.48
C THR A 130 -1.61 -0.20 11.53
N VAL A 131 -2.34 -0.07 12.63
CA VAL A 131 -2.04 0.91 13.70
C VAL A 131 -0.88 0.50 14.62
N ASN A 132 -0.47 -0.78 14.64
CA ASN A 132 0.67 -1.23 15.44
C ASN A 132 1.29 -2.55 14.95
N ASP A 133 2.54 -2.81 15.35
CA ASP A 133 3.32 -3.98 14.94
C ASP A 133 2.67 -5.32 15.34
N TYR A 134 1.92 -5.36 16.45
CA TYR A 134 1.21 -6.57 16.86
C TYR A 134 0.11 -6.93 15.86
N LEU A 135 -0.71 -5.96 15.45
CA LEU A 135 -1.76 -6.19 14.46
C LEU A 135 -1.17 -6.53 13.09
N ALA A 136 -0.12 -5.81 12.66
CA ALA A 136 0.60 -6.14 11.42
C ALA A 136 1.09 -7.60 11.43
N GLY A 137 1.71 -8.03 12.53
CA GLY A 137 2.20 -9.41 12.68
C GLY A 137 1.09 -10.45 12.75
N ARG A 138 0.03 -10.17 13.51
CA ARG A 138 -1.13 -11.05 13.66
C ARG A 138 -1.85 -11.23 12.32
N ASP A 139 -2.11 -10.14 11.62
CA ASP A 139 -2.90 -10.17 10.38
C ASP A 139 -2.12 -10.80 9.24
N ALA A 140 -0.81 -10.56 9.17
CA ALA A 140 0.07 -11.26 8.25
C ALA A 140 0.08 -12.78 8.52
N ALA A 141 0.19 -13.20 9.78
CA ALA A 141 0.17 -14.62 10.14
C ALA A 141 -1.20 -15.27 9.89
N TRP A 142 -2.29 -14.51 10.08
CA TRP A 142 -3.65 -15.02 9.92
C TRP A 142 -4.06 -15.11 8.44
N MET A 143 -3.78 -14.09 7.63
CA MET A 143 -4.11 -14.08 6.20
C MET A 143 -3.03 -14.73 5.33
N GLY A 144 -1.82 -14.90 5.86
CA GLY A 144 -0.67 -15.54 5.20
C GLY A 144 -1.00 -16.84 4.49
N PRO A 145 -1.65 -17.82 5.15
CA PRO A 145 -2.01 -19.09 4.52
C PRO A 145 -2.83 -18.95 3.23
N LEU A 146 -3.69 -17.92 3.12
CA LEU A 146 -4.45 -17.65 1.89
C LEU A 146 -3.54 -17.18 0.76
N TYR A 147 -2.66 -16.20 1.04
CA TYR A 147 -1.72 -15.69 0.04
C TYR A 147 -0.74 -16.78 -0.40
N GLU A 148 -0.17 -17.51 0.55
CA GLU A 148 0.78 -18.59 0.31
C GLU A 148 0.14 -19.74 -0.47
N PHE A 149 -1.13 -20.07 -0.19
CA PHE A 149 -1.90 -21.05 -0.96
C PHE A 149 -1.97 -20.65 -2.44
N LEU A 150 -2.23 -19.37 -2.73
CA LEU A 150 -2.25 -18.80 -4.07
C LEU A 150 -0.87 -18.48 -4.67
N GLY A 151 0.20 -18.76 -3.94
CA GLY A 151 1.58 -18.60 -4.40
C GLY A 151 2.16 -17.20 -4.29
N LEU A 152 1.53 -16.33 -3.49
CA LEU A 152 2.08 -15.04 -3.11
C LEU A 152 2.93 -15.17 -1.85
N THR A 153 3.91 -14.28 -1.72
CA THR A 153 4.78 -14.13 -0.56
C THR A 153 4.29 -13.01 0.35
N VAL A 154 4.51 -13.17 1.66
CA VAL A 154 4.06 -12.21 2.68
C VAL A 154 5.23 -11.80 3.57
N GLY A 155 5.46 -10.49 3.65
CA GLY A 155 6.47 -9.87 4.49
C GLY A 155 5.85 -9.05 5.61
N VAL A 156 6.59 -8.85 6.70
CA VAL A 156 6.21 -7.94 7.78
C VAL A 156 7.37 -7.02 8.11
N VAL A 157 7.15 -5.72 8.03
CA VAL A 157 8.10 -4.70 8.46
C VAL A 157 7.79 -4.25 9.89
N ARG A 158 8.82 -4.23 10.74
CA ARG A 158 8.75 -3.89 12.15
C ARG A 158 9.97 -3.09 12.58
N SER A 159 9.83 -2.42 13.72
CA SER A 159 10.94 -1.71 14.33
C SER A 159 12.06 -2.67 14.74
N GLY A 160 13.32 -2.23 14.62
CA GLY A 160 14.51 -2.99 15.04
C GLY A 160 15.02 -4.06 14.07
N GLN A 161 14.35 -4.27 12.92
CA GLN A 161 14.85 -5.15 11.86
C GLN A 161 16.13 -4.61 11.21
N SER A 162 16.99 -5.52 10.76
CA SER A 162 18.17 -5.19 9.95
C SER A 162 17.76 -4.66 8.56
N ALA A 163 18.68 -4.00 7.86
CA ALA A 163 18.43 -3.53 6.50
C ALA A 163 18.13 -4.71 5.55
N GLU A 164 18.82 -5.83 5.72
CA GLU A 164 18.61 -7.06 4.94
C GLU A 164 17.23 -7.67 5.22
N GLU A 165 16.80 -7.72 6.49
CA GLU A 165 15.47 -8.20 6.86
C GLU A 165 14.36 -7.32 6.27
N LYS A 166 14.52 -5.99 6.31
CA LYS A 166 13.56 -5.07 5.70
C LYS A 166 13.52 -5.23 4.18
N LYS A 167 14.68 -5.30 3.54
CA LYS A 167 14.76 -5.51 2.08
C LYS A 167 14.12 -6.82 1.66
N ALA A 168 14.28 -7.89 2.44
CA ALA A 168 13.60 -9.15 2.20
C ALA A 168 12.07 -9.02 2.36
N ALA A 169 11.59 -8.33 3.40
CA ALA A 169 10.17 -8.10 3.62
C ALA A 169 9.52 -7.25 2.51
N TYR A 170 10.18 -6.18 2.07
CA TYR A 170 9.72 -5.35 0.95
C TYR A 170 9.79 -6.05 -0.41
N GLY A 171 10.57 -7.14 -0.52
CA GLY A 171 10.60 -8.00 -1.70
C GLY A 171 9.40 -8.94 -1.82
N CYS A 172 8.51 -8.99 -0.82
CA CYS A 172 7.31 -9.81 -0.87
C CYS A 172 6.17 -9.16 -1.67
N ASP A 173 5.25 -9.98 -2.18
CA ASP A 173 4.06 -9.54 -2.92
C ASP A 173 3.11 -8.72 -2.02
N VAL A 174 2.99 -9.11 -0.75
CA VAL A 174 2.18 -8.41 0.26
C VAL A 174 3.03 -8.09 1.48
N VAL A 175 3.04 -6.83 1.89
CA VAL A 175 3.88 -6.34 3.00
C VAL A 175 3.01 -5.71 4.06
N TYR A 176 2.98 -6.29 5.26
CA TYR A 176 2.30 -5.71 6.42
C TYR A 176 3.25 -4.82 7.22
N GLY A 177 2.74 -3.71 7.76
CA GLY A 177 3.52 -2.82 8.59
C GLY A 177 2.69 -1.72 9.23
N THR A 178 3.37 -0.80 9.90
CA THR A 178 2.76 0.43 10.42
C THR A 178 3.11 1.62 9.52
N ASN A 179 2.31 2.68 9.59
CA ASN A 179 2.59 3.94 8.91
C ASN A 179 3.97 4.50 9.27
N ASN A 180 4.36 4.39 10.54
CA ASN A 180 5.66 4.83 11.04
C ASN A 180 6.80 4.06 10.39
N GLU A 181 6.74 2.72 10.35
CA GLU A 181 7.79 1.91 9.74
C GLU A 181 7.92 2.19 8.23
N PHE A 182 6.79 2.19 7.50
CA PHE A 182 6.82 2.54 6.07
C PHE A 182 7.36 3.95 5.82
N GLY A 183 6.97 4.92 6.64
CA GLY A 183 7.40 6.31 6.48
C GLY A 183 8.86 6.51 6.82
N PHE A 184 9.37 5.94 7.92
CA PHE A 184 10.79 6.03 8.27
C PHE A 184 11.69 5.26 7.30
N ASP A 185 11.23 4.13 6.77
CA ASP A 185 11.96 3.41 5.72
C ASP A 185 12.05 4.23 4.44
N TYR A 186 10.96 4.87 4.04
CA TYR A 186 10.98 5.81 2.91
C TYR A 186 11.97 6.95 3.14
N LEU A 187 12.00 7.55 4.33
CA LEU A 187 12.97 8.60 4.66
C LEU A 187 14.42 8.08 4.62
N ARG A 188 14.69 6.90 5.18
CA ARG A 188 16.02 6.25 5.14
C ARG A 188 16.47 5.93 3.73
N ASP A 189 15.58 5.42 2.88
CA ASP A 189 15.88 5.14 1.47
C ASP A 189 16.24 6.39 0.67
N ASN A 190 15.72 7.56 1.05
CA ASN A 190 16.09 8.85 0.44
C ASN A 190 17.38 9.45 1.01
N MET A 191 17.95 8.85 2.05
CA MET A 191 19.28 9.16 2.57
C MET A 191 20.35 8.14 2.13
N ALA A 192 19.94 7.06 1.47
CA ALA A 192 20.85 6.01 1.01
C ALA A 192 21.82 6.51 -0.08
N PHE A 193 23.10 6.09 -0.01
CA PHE A 193 24.13 6.49 -0.96
C PHE A 193 24.02 5.79 -2.31
N SER A 194 23.38 4.62 -2.36
CA SER A 194 23.18 3.85 -3.59
C SER A 194 21.77 3.25 -3.67
N MET A 195 21.35 2.91 -4.89
CA MET A 195 20.07 2.21 -5.10
C MET A 195 20.06 0.80 -4.48
N ALA A 196 21.23 0.18 -4.33
CA ALA A 196 21.34 -1.16 -3.74
C ALA A 196 21.06 -1.15 -2.23
N ASP A 197 21.24 0.00 -1.57
CA ASP A 197 21.03 0.16 -0.13
C ASP A 197 19.58 0.51 0.22
N LYS A 198 18.72 0.73 -0.78
CA LYS A 198 17.28 0.97 -0.57
C LYS A 198 16.57 -0.32 -0.20
N SER A 199 15.63 -0.21 0.74
CA SER A 199 14.79 -1.31 1.19
C SER A 199 13.47 -1.38 0.41
N GLN A 200 12.78 -0.25 0.23
CA GLN A 200 11.50 -0.18 -0.45
C GLN A 200 11.64 -0.29 -1.97
N GLY A 201 10.68 -0.99 -2.57
CA GLY A 201 10.47 -1.02 -4.01
C GLY A 201 9.62 0.14 -4.51
N LYS A 202 8.98 -0.06 -5.67
CA LYS A 202 8.01 0.87 -6.23
C LYS A 202 6.77 0.95 -5.33
N LEU A 203 6.39 2.16 -4.92
CA LEU A 203 5.15 2.41 -4.17
C LEU A 203 3.93 2.29 -5.10
N ALA A 204 3.36 1.10 -5.22
CA ALA A 204 2.29 0.81 -6.17
C ALA A 204 0.88 0.93 -5.59
N PHE A 205 0.62 0.29 -4.45
CA PHE A 205 -0.70 0.26 -3.83
C PHE A 205 -0.59 0.06 -2.31
N ALA A 206 -1.45 0.76 -1.56
CA ALA A 206 -1.51 0.63 -0.11
C ALA A 206 -2.96 0.57 0.36
N ILE A 207 -3.23 -0.32 1.30
CA ILE A 207 -4.51 -0.43 2.00
C ILE A 207 -4.25 -0.07 3.46
N VAL A 208 -4.95 0.96 3.94
CA VAL A 208 -4.80 1.47 5.30
C VAL A 208 -5.98 1.01 6.15
N ASP A 209 -5.72 0.15 7.14
CA ASP A 209 -6.69 -0.19 8.17
C ASP A 209 -6.79 0.92 9.22
N GLU A 210 -7.98 1.13 9.78
CA GLU A 210 -8.30 2.26 10.67
C GLU A 210 -7.78 3.61 10.13
N VAL A 211 -8.21 3.92 8.90
CA VAL A 211 -7.78 5.08 8.11
C VAL A 211 -7.99 6.42 8.81
N ASP A 212 -9.00 6.52 9.68
CA ASP A 212 -9.27 7.70 10.49
C ASP A 212 -8.17 7.91 11.54
N SER A 213 -7.78 6.86 12.27
CA SER A 213 -6.66 6.94 13.21
C SER A 213 -5.35 7.33 12.51
N ILE A 214 -5.05 6.73 11.36
CA ILE A 214 -3.75 6.95 10.69
C ILE A 214 -3.71 8.26 9.90
N LEU A 215 -4.69 8.52 9.03
CA LEU A 215 -4.65 9.66 8.12
C LEU A 215 -5.25 10.95 8.69
N ILE A 216 -5.92 10.89 9.85
CA ILE A 216 -6.48 12.07 10.53
C ILE A 216 -5.77 12.32 11.85
N ASP A 217 -5.79 11.36 12.78
CA ASP A 217 -5.29 11.58 14.14
C ASP A 217 -3.76 11.61 14.21
N GLU A 218 -3.09 10.66 13.55
CA GLU A 218 -1.63 10.55 13.54
C GLU A 218 -0.95 11.52 12.55
N ALA A 219 -1.66 11.95 11.51
CA ALA A 219 -1.16 12.89 10.50
C ALA A 219 -0.81 14.29 11.06
N ARG A 220 -1.11 14.56 12.34
CA ARG A 220 -0.76 15.81 13.03
C ARG A 220 0.73 15.94 13.34
N THR A 221 1.46 14.83 13.40
CA THR A 221 2.89 14.81 13.75
C THR A 221 3.72 14.33 12.56
N PRO A 222 4.70 15.11 12.08
CA PRO A 222 5.56 14.67 10.99
C PRO A 222 6.55 13.59 11.46
N LEU A 223 6.99 12.74 10.53
CA LEU A 223 8.10 11.81 10.74
C LEU A 223 9.43 12.54 10.51
N ILE A 224 10.31 12.53 11.52
CA ILE A 224 11.58 13.29 11.49
C ILE A 224 12.73 12.35 11.84
N ILE A 225 13.73 12.28 10.96
CA ILE A 225 15.05 11.71 11.27
C ILE A 225 15.96 12.87 11.69
N SER A 226 16.40 12.88 12.93
CA SER A 226 17.38 13.86 13.44
C SER A 226 18.77 13.25 13.45
N GLY A 227 19.77 14.00 13.01
CA GLY A 227 21.18 13.61 13.05
C GLY A 227 21.99 14.62 13.86
N ALA A 228 23.13 14.17 14.40
CA ALA A 228 24.10 15.10 14.98
C ALA A 228 24.63 16.02 13.87
N VAL A 229 24.68 17.32 14.13
CA VAL A 229 25.30 18.29 13.22
C VAL A 229 26.80 18.11 13.32
N GLU A 230 27.51 18.08 12.19
CA GLU A 230 28.98 18.16 12.21
C GLU A 230 29.39 19.42 12.99
N ASP A 231 30.27 19.25 13.99
CA ASP A 231 30.72 20.35 14.84
C ASP A 231 31.56 21.35 14.03
N SER A 232 30.84 22.31 13.45
CA SER A 232 31.37 23.42 12.65
C SER A 232 31.70 24.63 13.53
N SER A 233 31.64 24.48 14.87
CA SER A 233 31.86 25.59 15.81
C SER A 233 33.26 26.20 15.65
N GLU A 234 34.29 25.40 15.40
CA GLU A 234 35.64 25.91 15.12
C GLU A 234 35.73 26.65 13.78
N LEU A 235 35.01 26.19 12.74
CA LEU A 235 34.93 26.91 11.46
C LEU A 235 34.24 28.26 11.63
N TYR A 236 33.11 28.31 12.34
CA TYR A 236 32.42 29.57 12.64
C TYR A 236 33.31 30.53 13.43
N LYS A 237 34.05 30.04 14.44
CA LYS A 237 35.01 30.85 15.18
C LYS A 237 36.14 31.35 14.30
N ALA A 238 36.66 30.53 13.38
CA ALA A 238 37.72 30.91 12.45
C ALA A 238 37.26 31.99 11.47
N ILE A 239 36.08 31.82 10.85
CA ILE A 239 35.48 32.82 9.97
C ILE A 239 35.22 34.11 10.72
N ASN A 240 34.65 34.04 11.94
CA ASN A 240 34.38 35.22 12.75
C ASN A 240 35.66 36.00 13.13
N ARG A 241 36.82 35.33 13.24
CA ARG A 241 38.13 36.00 13.42
C ARG A 241 38.69 36.59 12.12
N LEU A 242 38.30 36.06 10.97
CA LEU A 242 38.76 36.51 9.65
C LEU A 242 37.98 37.74 9.18
N ILE A 243 36.64 37.75 9.32
CA ILE A 243 35.75 38.81 8.80
C ILE A 243 36.20 40.22 9.21
N PRO A 244 36.56 40.51 10.48
CA PRO A 244 37.00 41.86 10.88
C PRO A 244 38.33 42.31 10.26
N LYS A 245 39.10 41.39 9.67
CA LYS A 245 40.38 41.68 9.00
C LYS A 245 40.21 41.99 7.51
N LEU A 246 39.01 41.79 6.97
CA LEU A 246 38.70 42.10 5.58
C LEU A 246 38.21 43.56 5.50
N THR A 247 38.76 44.32 4.57
CA THR A 247 38.26 45.65 4.24
C THR A 247 37.18 45.54 3.17
N PRO A 248 36.02 46.19 3.33
CA PRO A 248 35.02 46.26 2.27
C PRO A 248 35.63 46.86 1.01
N GLU A 249 35.56 46.15 -0.11
CA GLU A 249 35.86 46.73 -1.41
C GLU A 249 34.66 47.60 -1.82
N VAL A 250 34.95 48.82 -2.28
CA VAL A 250 33.94 49.73 -2.82
C VAL A 250 34.18 49.73 -4.34
N GLU A 251 33.23 49.24 -5.13
CA GLU A 251 33.34 49.30 -6.59
C GLU A 251 33.49 50.78 -7.02
N GLU A 252 34.68 51.16 -7.48
CA GLU A 252 34.96 52.54 -7.88
C GLU A 252 34.58 52.85 -9.34
N GLN A 253 34.09 51.89 -10.14
CA GLN A 253 33.57 52.15 -11.51
C GLN A 253 32.79 50.97 -12.14
N GLU A 254 31.76 51.30 -12.94
CA GLU A 254 31.05 50.35 -13.83
C GLU A 254 32.01 49.77 -14.88
N GLY A 255 32.33 48.47 -14.73
CA GLY A 255 32.85 47.63 -15.81
C GLY A 255 34.37 47.49 -15.86
N ASP A 256 34.88 46.40 -15.28
CA ASP A 256 35.84 45.53 -15.99
C ASP A 256 35.84 44.13 -15.37
N PHE A 257 35.17 43.19 -16.04
CA PHE A 257 35.20 41.77 -15.69
C PHE A 257 36.37 41.12 -16.43
N THR A 258 37.50 40.87 -15.76
CA THR A 258 38.43 39.84 -16.21
C THR A 258 38.31 38.63 -15.31
N GLY A 259 37.44 37.71 -15.71
CA GLY A 259 37.47 36.33 -15.22
C GLY A 259 38.75 35.63 -15.67
N ARG A 260 39.45 35.04 -14.72
CA ARG A 260 40.27 33.85 -14.93
C ARG A 260 39.77 32.75 -14.01
#